data_AF-A0A6J1F3S0-F1
#
_entry.id   AF-A0A6J1F3S0-F1
#
_cell.length_a   1.000
_cell.length_b   1.000
_cell.length_c   1.000
_cell.angle_alpha   90.00
_cell.angle_beta   90.00
_cell.angle_gamma   90.00
#
_symmetry.space_group_name_H-M   'P 1'
#
loop_
_entity.id
_entity.type
_entity.pdbx_description
1 polymer ?
#
loop_
_entity_poly.entity_id
_entity_poly.type
_entity_poly.pdbx_seq_one_letter_code
_entity_poly.pdbx_strand_id
1 'polypeptide(L)'
;MSYVYKILMNSLYGRFGINPKSTTTEVCDEYRYKNLIRNSELIFGDMLSENTYIVAYHSNTDKGDDYWNPPKNSAVQLAATITASARIHMYPYISREDCYYTDTDSVVLGHPLPNEEISSSVLGKFKLEDRIIKGYFLAPKSYFYSSIEGQNVLKYKGPAKNLVMPEWFEKQYKNPSHTEQVSVESKF
;
A
#
# COMPACT_ATOMS: atom_id res chain seq x y z
N MET A 1 -23.02 -2.08 -7.43
CA MET A 1 -23.20 -3.02 -6.30
C MET A 1 -21.95 -3.82 -5.95
N SER A 2 -21.28 -4.52 -6.87
CA SER A 2 -20.06 -5.33 -6.57
C SER A 2 -18.94 -4.55 -5.84
N TYR A 3 -18.68 -3.30 -6.24
CA TYR A 3 -17.65 -2.45 -5.61
C TYR A 3 -17.91 -2.16 -4.13
N VAL A 4 -19.17 -1.94 -3.75
CA VAL A 4 -19.55 -1.66 -2.34
C VAL A 4 -19.32 -2.90 -1.48
N TYR A 5 -19.72 -4.08 -1.94
CA TYR A 5 -19.46 -5.33 -1.23
C TYR A 5 -17.97 -5.59 -1.07
N LYS A 6 -17.17 -5.35 -2.12
CA LYS A 6 -15.70 -5.49 -2.06
C LYS A 6 -15.08 -4.54 -1.02
N ILE A 7 -15.53 -3.29 -0.98
CA ILE A 7 -15.06 -2.33 0.05
C ILE A 7 -15.45 -2.79 1.45
N LEU A 8 -16.68 -3.24 1.66
CA LEU A 8 -17.13 -3.67 2.99
C LEU A 8 -16.29 -4.84 3.50
N MET A 9 -16.05 -5.85 2.66
CA MET A 9 -15.21 -6.99 3.00
C MET A 9 -13.75 -6.57 3.28
N ASN A 10 -13.17 -5.71 2.44
CA ASN A 10 -11.77 -5.32 2.56
C ASN A 10 -11.52 -4.29 3.69
N SER A 11 -12.51 -3.48 4.05
CA SER A 11 -12.37 -2.47 5.11
C SER A 11 -12.59 -3.05 6.51
N LEU A 12 -13.33 -4.14 6.64
CA LEU A 12 -13.64 -4.75 7.94
C LEU A 12 -12.39 -5.21 8.69
N TYR A 13 -11.50 -5.97 8.03
CA TYR A 13 -10.29 -6.44 8.72
C TYR A 13 -9.34 -5.27 9.06
N GLY A 14 -9.29 -4.24 8.20
CA GLY A 14 -8.53 -3.01 8.47
C GLY A 14 -9.05 -2.28 9.71
N ARG A 15 -10.36 -2.28 9.94
CA ARG A 15 -10.99 -1.71 11.14
C ARG A 15 -10.53 -2.41 12.42
N PHE A 16 -10.37 -3.74 12.40
CA PHE A 16 -9.84 -4.47 13.56
C PHE A 16 -8.41 -4.07 13.95
N GLY A 17 -7.59 -3.65 12.98
CA GLY A 17 -6.20 -3.26 13.17
C GLY A 17 -5.95 -1.75 13.33
N ILE A 18 -6.99 -0.93 13.55
CA ILE A 18 -6.83 0.52 13.69
C ILE A 18 -5.98 0.85 14.92
N ASN A 19 -4.98 1.71 14.72
CA ASN A 19 -4.18 2.24 15.82
C ASN A 19 -5.10 3.09 16.72
N PRO A 20 -5.18 2.80 18.03
CA PRO A 20 -6.00 3.58 18.94
C PRO A 20 -5.47 5.00 19.14
N LYS A 21 -4.22 5.33 18.79
CA LYS A 21 -3.72 6.71 18.76
C LYS A 21 -4.03 7.34 17.42
N SER A 22 -4.87 8.37 17.43
CA SER A 22 -5.22 9.13 16.24
C SER A 22 -4.21 10.25 16.01
N THR A 23 -3.66 10.32 14.80
CA THR A 23 -2.84 11.44 14.36
C THR A 23 -3.68 12.37 13.50
N THR A 24 -3.71 13.65 13.86
CA THR A 24 -4.31 14.71 13.06
C THR A 24 -3.19 15.54 12.44
N THR A 25 -3.32 15.88 11.17
CA THR A 25 -2.45 16.83 10.48
C THR A 25 -3.32 17.96 9.95
N GLU A 26 -3.01 19.19 10.33
CA GLU A 26 -3.74 20.38 9.90
C GLU A 26 -2.78 21.49 9.47
N VAL A 27 -3.26 22.34 8.55
CA VAL A 27 -2.61 23.61 8.23
C VAL A 27 -3.29 24.68 9.07
N CYS A 28 -2.52 25.43 9.86
CA CYS A 28 -3.06 26.40 10.81
C CYS A 28 -2.22 27.68 10.92
N ASP A 29 -2.78 28.68 11.59
CA ASP A 29 -2.08 29.94 11.87
C ASP A 29 -1.11 29.82 13.06
N GLU A 30 -0.34 30.88 13.31
CA GLU A 30 0.63 30.95 14.40
C GLU A 30 -0.03 30.78 15.78
N TYR A 31 -1.24 31.31 15.96
CA TYR A 31 -1.96 31.21 17.23
C TYR A 31 -2.33 29.76 17.54
N ARG A 32 -2.93 29.05 16.58
CA ARG A 32 -3.28 27.65 16.68
C ARG A 32 -2.04 26.77 16.85
N TYR A 33 -0.96 27.06 16.11
CA TYR A 33 0.32 26.36 16.27
C TYR A 33 0.86 26.47 17.71
N LYS A 34 0.94 27.68 18.26
CA LYS A 34 1.38 27.92 19.65
C LYS A 34 0.49 27.21 20.67
N ASN A 35 -0.81 27.13 20.41
CA ASN A 35 -1.75 26.41 21.27
C ASN A 35 -1.47 24.90 21.26
N LEU A 36 -1.27 24.32 20.07
CA LEU A 36 -0.98 22.88 19.91
C LEU A 36 0.35 22.49 20.57
N ILE A 37 1.41 23.29 20.42
CA ILE A 37 2.71 23.02 21.08
C ILE A 37 2.55 22.85 22.60
N ARG A 38 1.65 23.61 23.22
CA ARG A 38 1.47 23.63 24.67
C ARG A 38 0.54 22.53 25.18
N ASN A 39 -0.47 22.19 24.40
CA ASN A 39 -1.63 21.44 24.89
C ASN A 39 -1.83 20.07 24.21
N SER A 40 -1.01 19.70 23.22
CA SER A 40 -1.11 18.39 22.57
C SER A 40 0.22 17.64 22.53
N GLU A 41 0.15 16.32 22.38
CA GLU A 41 1.32 15.50 22.05
C GLU A 41 1.72 15.78 20.58
N LEU A 42 2.57 16.79 20.39
CA LEU A 42 3.08 17.22 19.09
C LEU A 42 4.00 16.13 18.48
N ILE A 43 3.81 15.86 17.19
CA ILE A 43 4.70 14.98 16.41
C ILE A 43 5.69 15.84 15.62
N PHE A 44 5.19 16.81 14.85
CA PHE A 44 6.02 17.81 14.17
C PHE A 44 5.22 19.08 13.87
N GLY A 45 5.91 20.17 13.58
CA GLY A 45 5.29 21.36 13.01
C GLY A 45 6.30 22.23 12.30
N ASP A 46 6.01 22.56 11.04
CA ASP A 46 6.90 23.32 10.15
C ASP A 46 6.17 24.54 9.59
N MET A 47 6.88 25.65 9.43
CA MET A 47 6.35 26.84 8.77
C MET A 47 6.34 26.63 7.25
N LEU A 48 5.17 26.80 6.63
CA LEU A 48 5.02 26.76 5.18
C LEU A 48 5.22 28.13 4.55
N SER A 49 4.67 29.17 5.17
CA SER A 49 4.77 30.58 4.75
C SER A 49 4.46 31.50 5.94
N GLU A 50 4.47 32.82 5.72
CA GLU A 50 4.11 33.79 6.76
C GLU A 50 2.75 33.45 7.40
N ASN A 51 2.74 33.30 8.73
CA ASN A 51 1.57 32.94 9.54
C ASN A 51 0.85 31.63 9.11
N THR A 52 1.55 30.71 8.44
CA THR A 52 0.97 29.43 8.00
C THR A 52 1.91 28.28 8.36
N TYR A 53 1.39 27.33 9.14
CA TYR A 53 2.14 26.18 9.65
C TYR A 53 1.42 24.90 9.26
N ILE A 54 2.19 23.85 8.95
CA ILE A 54 1.69 22.48 8.92
C ILE A 54 2.06 21.81 10.23
N VAL A 55 1.09 21.21 10.90
CA VAL A 55 1.28 20.65 12.25
C VAL A 55 0.67 19.26 12.31
N ALA A 56 1.38 18.31 12.88
CA ALA A 56 0.85 16.99 13.21
C ALA A 56 0.95 16.71 14.71
N TYR A 57 -0.14 16.21 15.28
CA TYR A 57 -0.25 15.93 16.72
C TYR A 57 -1.21 14.76 16.99
N HIS A 58 -1.14 14.18 18.18
CA HIS A 58 -2.11 13.17 18.60
C HIS A 58 -3.36 13.80 19.19
N SER A 59 -4.51 13.59 18.55
CA SER A 59 -5.76 14.31 18.84
C SER A 59 -6.66 13.67 19.89
N ASN A 60 -6.36 12.45 20.33
CA ASN A 60 -7.14 11.70 21.31
C ASN A 60 -6.36 11.36 22.58
N THR A 61 -5.55 12.32 23.03
CA THR A 61 -4.65 12.18 24.19
C THR A 61 -5.10 12.98 25.41
N ASP A 62 -6.18 13.77 25.29
CA ASP A 62 -6.71 14.60 26.37
C ASP A 62 -7.06 13.76 27.60
N LYS A 63 -6.73 14.27 28.80
CA LYS A 63 -7.04 13.66 30.11
C LYS A 63 -7.84 14.61 31.00
N GLY A 64 -8.67 15.47 30.40
CA GLY A 64 -9.50 16.45 31.13
C GLY A 64 -10.71 15.81 31.81
N ASP A 65 -11.46 16.61 32.59
CA ASP A 65 -12.62 16.12 33.36
C ASP A 65 -13.78 15.62 32.47
N ASP A 66 -13.89 16.11 31.23
CA ASP A 66 -14.82 15.62 30.19
C ASP A 66 -14.24 14.48 29.33
N TYR A 67 -13.26 13.73 29.86
CA TYR A 67 -12.60 12.63 29.14
C TYR A 67 -13.58 11.50 28.81
N TRP A 68 -14.16 11.58 27.62
CA TRP A 68 -14.76 10.43 26.96
C TRP A 68 -13.63 9.58 26.38
N ASN A 69 -13.42 8.39 26.97
CA ASN A 69 -12.54 7.36 26.41
C ASN A 69 -13.40 6.47 25.50
N PRO A 70 -13.59 6.81 24.20
CA PRO A 70 -14.36 5.96 23.32
C PRO A 70 -13.73 4.57 23.31
N PRO A 71 -14.53 3.49 23.33
CA PRO A 71 -13.99 2.14 23.27
C PRO A 71 -13.05 2.06 22.07
N LYS A 72 -11.82 1.59 22.34
CA LYS A 72 -10.83 1.28 21.31
C LYS A 72 -11.40 0.10 20.52
N ASN A 73 -12.21 0.40 19.50
CA ASN A 73 -12.89 -0.56 18.63
C ASN A 73 -11.87 -1.23 17.68
N SER A 74 -10.79 -1.77 18.24
CA SER A 74 -9.73 -2.48 17.55
C SER A 74 -9.56 -3.85 18.20
N ALA A 75 -9.76 -4.91 17.42
CA ALA A 75 -9.43 -6.26 17.79
C ALA A 75 -8.15 -6.67 17.05
N VAL A 76 -7.01 -6.09 17.44
CA VAL A 76 -5.73 -6.21 16.72
C VAL A 76 -5.33 -7.68 16.56
N GLN A 77 -5.67 -8.53 17.52
CA GLN A 77 -5.50 -9.98 17.45
C GLN A 77 -6.24 -10.60 16.25
N LEU A 78 -7.44 -10.13 15.90
CA LEU A 78 -8.17 -10.61 14.72
C LEU A 78 -7.49 -10.16 13.43
N ALA A 79 -7.06 -8.90 13.35
CA ALA A 79 -6.32 -8.40 12.17
C ALA A 79 -5.00 -9.18 11.97
N ALA A 80 -4.27 -9.44 13.07
CA ALA A 80 -3.05 -10.24 13.05
C ALA A 80 -3.33 -11.68 12.58
N THR A 81 -4.35 -12.34 13.12
CA THR A 81 -4.72 -13.70 12.70
C THR A 81 -5.16 -13.75 11.24
N ILE A 82 -5.97 -12.79 10.76
CA ILE A 82 -6.42 -12.74 9.36
C ILE A 82 -5.21 -12.60 8.42
N THR A 83 -4.29 -11.67 8.71
CA THR A 83 -3.11 -11.44 7.87
C THR A 83 -2.11 -12.60 7.95
N ALA A 84 -1.97 -13.26 9.10
CA ALA A 84 -1.16 -14.46 9.24
C ALA A 84 -1.73 -15.63 8.43
N SER A 85 -3.04 -15.89 8.57
CA SER A 85 -3.73 -16.94 7.81
C SER A 85 -3.65 -16.70 6.31
N ALA A 86 -3.77 -15.46 5.84
CA ALA A 86 -3.58 -15.12 4.43
C ALA A 86 -2.15 -15.45 3.94
N ARG A 87 -1.12 -15.14 4.73
CA ARG A 87 0.28 -15.48 4.39
C ARG A 87 0.53 -16.99 4.40
N ILE A 88 0.00 -17.70 5.39
CA ILE A 88 0.09 -19.17 5.47
C ILE A 88 -0.59 -19.80 4.25
N HIS A 89 -1.76 -19.28 3.86
CA HIS A 89 -2.47 -19.74 2.66
C HIS A 89 -1.68 -19.47 1.38
N MET A 90 -1.00 -18.33 1.28
CA MET A 90 -0.18 -17.99 0.11
C MET A 90 1.16 -18.74 0.06
N TYR A 91 1.66 -19.21 1.21
CA TYR A 91 3.00 -19.79 1.33
C TYR A 91 3.29 -20.96 0.36
N PRO A 92 2.39 -21.95 0.17
CA PRO A 92 2.64 -23.06 -0.77
C PRO A 92 2.88 -22.61 -2.21
N TYR A 93 2.31 -21.47 -2.62
CA TYR A 93 2.48 -20.91 -3.96
C TYR A 93 3.74 -20.06 -4.06
N ILE A 94 4.05 -19.31 -2.99
CA ILE A 94 5.23 -18.45 -2.91
C ILE A 94 6.51 -19.29 -2.81
N SER A 95 6.47 -20.43 -2.11
CA SER A 95 7.62 -21.31 -1.89
C SER A 95 7.94 -22.22 -3.08
N ARG A 96 7.21 -22.11 -4.20
CA ARG A 96 7.51 -22.86 -5.41
C ARG A 96 8.81 -22.37 -6.04
N GLU A 97 9.59 -23.28 -6.59
CA GLU A 97 10.83 -22.94 -7.30
C GLU A 97 10.59 -22.05 -8.53
N ASP A 98 9.41 -22.16 -9.14
CA ASP A 98 9.00 -21.39 -10.31
C ASP A 98 8.19 -20.13 -9.97
N CYS A 99 8.22 -19.67 -8.72
CA CYS A 99 7.61 -18.42 -8.30
C CYS A 99 8.54 -17.23 -8.60
N TYR A 100 8.13 -16.37 -9.53
CA TYR A 100 8.91 -15.19 -9.93
C TYR A 100 8.57 -13.93 -9.14
N TYR A 101 7.33 -13.80 -8.67
CA TYR A 101 6.86 -12.60 -7.98
C TYR A 101 5.61 -12.88 -7.16
N THR A 102 5.41 -12.12 -6.08
CA THR A 102 4.18 -12.10 -5.29
C THR A 102 3.91 -10.71 -4.72
N ASP A 103 2.63 -10.32 -4.66
CA ASP A 103 2.17 -9.16 -3.89
C ASP A 103 0.83 -9.47 -3.23
N THR A 104 0.83 -9.54 -1.90
CA THR A 104 -0.34 -9.76 -1.03
C THR A 104 -1.10 -11.06 -1.28
N ASP A 105 -1.90 -11.12 -2.35
CA ASP A 105 -2.83 -12.18 -2.72
C ASP A 105 -2.64 -12.64 -4.20
N SER A 106 -1.49 -12.34 -4.78
CA SER A 106 -1.13 -12.70 -6.16
C SER A 106 0.23 -13.41 -6.24
N VAL A 107 0.38 -14.27 -7.25
CA VAL A 107 1.64 -14.94 -7.60
C VAL A 107 1.84 -14.94 -9.11
N VAL A 108 3.10 -14.84 -9.54
CA VAL A 108 3.53 -15.04 -10.92
C VAL A 108 4.36 -16.31 -10.96
N LEU A 109 3.88 -17.30 -11.70
CA LEU A 109 4.46 -18.65 -11.72
C LEU A 109 4.92 -19.03 -13.13
N GLY A 110 5.96 -19.86 -13.22
CA GLY A 110 6.42 -20.43 -14.48
C GLY A 110 5.49 -21.51 -15.03
N HIS A 111 4.88 -22.31 -14.16
CA HIS A 111 3.90 -23.33 -14.53
C HIS A 111 2.53 -22.96 -13.97
N PRO A 112 1.45 -23.29 -14.70
CA PRO A 112 0.09 -23.00 -14.25
C PRO A 112 -0.26 -23.75 -12.95
N LEU A 113 -1.20 -23.18 -12.21
CA LEU A 113 -1.86 -23.87 -11.10
C LEU A 113 -2.83 -24.94 -11.62
N PRO A 114 -3.16 -25.96 -10.81
CA PRO A 114 -4.22 -26.90 -11.13
C PRO A 114 -5.56 -26.19 -11.40
N ASN A 115 -6.36 -26.71 -12.34
CA ASN A 115 -7.62 -26.08 -12.72
C ASN A 115 -8.62 -26.01 -11.55
N GLU A 116 -8.50 -26.90 -10.58
CA GLU A 116 -9.31 -26.95 -9.38
C GLU A 116 -9.08 -25.72 -8.48
N GLU A 117 -7.91 -25.10 -8.57
CA GLU A 117 -7.53 -23.93 -7.79
C GLU A 117 -7.83 -22.61 -8.50
N ILE A 118 -8.23 -22.67 -9.77
CA ILE A 118 -8.49 -21.50 -10.61
C ILE A 118 -10.00 -21.27 -10.75
N SER A 119 -10.46 -20.09 -10.36
CA SER A 119 -11.83 -19.63 -10.60
C SER A 119 -11.93 -18.11 -10.46
N SER A 120 -12.68 -17.47 -11.34
CA SER A 120 -12.96 -16.02 -11.26
C SER A 120 -14.13 -15.66 -10.35
N SER A 121 -14.89 -16.65 -9.87
CA SER A 121 -16.14 -16.43 -9.12
C SER A 121 -16.18 -17.11 -7.76
N VAL A 122 -15.39 -18.16 -7.54
CA VAL A 122 -15.36 -18.89 -6.27
C VAL A 122 -14.41 -18.21 -5.29
N LEU A 123 -14.91 -17.86 -4.11
CA LEU A 123 -14.13 -17.23 -3.04
C LEU A 123 -12.97 -18.16 -2.60
N GLY A 124 -11.78 -17.57 -2.46
CA GLY A 124 -10.57 -18.29 -2.01
C GLY A 124 -9.82 -19.02 -3.13
N LYS A 125 -10.33 -19.04 -4.36
CA LYS A 125 -9.60 -19.55 -5.53
C LYS A 125 -8.87 -18.42 -6.25
N PHE A 126 -7.82 -18.78 -6.99
CA PHE A 126 -7.08 -17.82 -7.80
C PHE A 126 -7.84 -17.49 -9.08
N LYS A 127 -7.89 -16.20 -9.41
CA LYS A 127 -8.30 -15.77 -10.73
C LYS A 127 -7.07 -15.77 -11.64
N LEU A 128 -7.17 -16.41 -12.81
CA LEU A 128 -6.16 -16.25 -13.86
C LEU A 128 -6.29 -14.83 -14.43
N GLU A 129 -5.36 -13.95 -14.05
CA GLU A 129 -5.34 -12.56 -14.52
C GLU A 129 -4.69 -12.42 -15.91
N ASP A 130 -3.55 -13.08 -16.12
CA ASP A 130 -2.76 -12.90 -17.34
C ASP A 130 -1.90 -14.13 -17.66
N ARG A 131 -1.47 -14.23 -18.92
CA ARG A 131 -0.43 -15.16 -19.38
C ARG A 131 0.73 -14.35 -19.95
N ILE A 132 1.89 -14.45 -19.31
CA ILE A 132 3.04 -13.57 -19.55
C ILE A 132 3.99 -14.19 -20.57
N ILE A 133 4.39 -13.43 -21.59
CA ILE A 133 5.46 -13.79 -22.52
C ILE A 133 6.82 -13.47 -21.90
N LYS A 134 6.95 -12.24 -21.38
CA LYS A 134 8.18 -11.70 -20.80
C LYS A 134 7.83 -10.71 -19.69
N GLY A 135 8.56 -10.76 -18.59
CA GLY A 135 8.40 -9.80 -17.49
C GLY A 135 9.71 -9.53 -16.76
N TYR A 136 9.82 -8.32 -16.22
CA TYR A 136 10.89 -7.86 -15.33
C TYR A 136 10.27 -7.55 -13.98
N PHE A 137 10.67 -8.27 -12.94
CA PHE A 137 10.18 -8.11 -11.57
C PHE A 137 11.34 -7.67 -10.69
N LEU A 138 11.59 -6.36 -10.62
CA LEU A 138 12.83 -5.82 -10.05
C LEU A 138 12.77 -5.62 -8.54
N ALA A 139 11.60 -5.22 -8.04
CA ALA A 139 11.38 -4.93 -6.62
C ALA A 139 9.89 -5.01 -6.26
N PRO A 140 9.53 -5.02 -4.97
CA PRO A 140 8.14 -4.95 -4.54
C PRO A 140 7.41 -3.77 -5.19
N LYS A 141 6.33 -4.05 -5.94
CA LYS A 141 5.51 -3.07 -6.68
C LYS A 141 6.30 -2.29 -7.75
N SER A 142 7.39 -2.87 -8.26
CA SER A 142 8.17 -2.37 -9.40
C SER A 142 8.41 -3.49 -10.39
N TYR A 143 7.51 -3.60 -11.38
CA TYR A 143 7.55 -4.63 -12.40
C TYR A 143 6.91 -4.19 -13.71
N PHE A 144 7.33 -4.82 -14.80
CA PHE A 144 6.77 -4.69 -16.13
C PHE A 144 6.59 -6.08 -16.74
N TYR A 145 5.50 -6.32 -17.45
CA TYR A 145 5.36 -7.51 -18.28
C TYR A 145 4.50 -7.29 -19.52
N SER A 146 4.71 -8.15 -20.51
CA SER A 146 3.91 -8.25 -21.72
C SER A 146 3.12 -9.56 -21.72
N SER A 147 1.81 -9.45 -21.92
CA SER A 147 0.87 -10.58 -21.99
C SER A 147 0.81 -11.17 -23.40
N ILE A 148 0.40 -12.44 -23.52
CA ILE A 148 0.16 -13.09 -24.82
C ILE A 148 -0.91 -12.37 -25.66
N GLU A 149 -1.80 -11.63 -24.99
CA GLU A 149 -2.86 -10.86 -25.63
C GLU A 149 -2.38 -9.50 -26.16
N GLY A 150 -1.06 -9.24 -26.11
CA GLY A 150 -0.46 -7.97 -26.56
C GLY A 150 -0.60 -6.82 -25.56
N GLN A 151 -1.10 -7.08 -24.35
CA GLN A 151 -1.22 -6.07 -23.31
C GLN A 151 0.11 -5.88 -22.56
N ASN A 152 0.50 -4.63 -22.34
CA ASN A 152 1.66 -4.26 -21.53
C ASN A 152 1.20 -3.73 -20.17
N VAL A 153 1.70 -4.33 -19.10
CA VAL A 153 1.39 -3.94 -17.72
C VAL A 153 2.64 -3.38 -17.06
N LEU A 154 2.56 -2.12 -16.62
CA LEU A 154 3.64 -1.42 -15.93
C LEU A 154 3.18 -0.99 -14.54
N LYS A 155 3.93 -1.42 -13.52
CA LYS A 155 3.74 -1.01 -12.13
C LYS A 155 5.04 -0.48 -11.57
N TYR A 156 5.00 0.73 -11.02
CA TYR A 156 6.12 1.34 -10.34
C TYR A 156 5.62 2.09 -9.09
N LYS A 157 6.23 1.79 -7.95
CA LYS A 157 5.96 2.48 -6.68
C LYS A 157 7.00 3.58 -6.48
N GLY A 158 6.55 4.84 -6.50
CA GLY A 158 7.41 5.99 -6.21
C GLY A 158 7.00 7.23 -7.00
N PRO A 159 7.66 8.37 -6.73
CA PRO A 159 7.35 9.65 -7.38
C PRO A 159 7.63 9.64 -8.89
N ALA A 160 8.59 8.84 -9.34
CA ALA A 160 8.98 8.74 -10.74
C ALA A 160 8.05 7.88 -11.62
N LYS A 161 6.90 7.41 -11.11
CA LYS A 161 6.02 6.45 -11.79
C LYS A 161 5.68 6.83 -13.24
N ASN A 162 5.46 8.11 -13.52
CA ASN A 162 5.06 8.60 -14.85
C ASN A 162 6.23 8.69 -15.84
N LEU A 163 7.46 8.56 -15.36
CA LEU A 163 8.69 8.70 -16.15
C LEU A 163 9.31 7.35 -16.47
N VAL A 164 8.88 6.29 -15.77
CA VAL A 164 9.39 4.93 -15.96
C VAL A 164 8.70 4.30 -17.17
N MET A 165 9.50 3.95 -18.18
CA MET A 165 9.06 3.28 -19.41
C MET A 165 9.49 1.80 -19.43
N PRO A 166 8.89 0.94 -20.28
CA PRO A 166 9.27 -0.47 -20.39
C PRO A 166 10.77 -0.71 -20.60
N GLU A 167 11.43 0.13 -21.41
CA GLU A 167 12.86 0.04 -21.73
C GLU A 167 13.73 0.26 -20.49
N TRP A 168 13.24 1.06 -19.54
CA TRP A 168 13.94 1.31 -18.28
C TRP A 168 14.07 0.01 -17.48
N PHE A 169 13.04 -0.83 -17.44
CA PHE A 169 13.11 -2.12 -16.72
C PHE A 169 14.17 -3.05 -17.31
N GLU A 170 14.31 -3.08 -18.63
CA GLU A 170 15.34 -3.87 -19.28
C GLU A 170 16.75 -3.33 -19.00
N LYS A 171 16.94 -2.01 -19.05
CA LYS A 171 18.21 -1.37 -18.69
C LYS A 171 18.58 -1.63 -17.24
N GLN A 172 17.62 -1.49 -16.33
CA GLN A 172 17.80 -1.70 -14.90
C GLN A 172 18.11 -3.17 -14.58
N TYR A 173 17.47 -4.12 -15.28
CA TYR A 173 17.77 -5.55 -15.14
C TYR A 173 19.21 -5.85 -15.57
N LYS A 174 19.68 -5.27 -16.69
CA LYS A 174 21.06 -5.45 -17.18
C LYS A 174 22.10 -4.79 -16.28
N ASN A 175 21.77 -3.66 -15.67
CA ASN A 175 22.64 -2.93 -14.76
C ASN A 175 21.84 -2.45 -13.53
N PRO A 176 21.91 -3.17 -12.39
CA PRO A 176 21.20 -2.80 -11.17
C PRO A 176 21.56 -1.43 -10.59
N SER A 177 22.75 -0.91 -10.92
CA SER A 177 23.22 0.42 -10.51
C SER A 177 22.87 1.51 -11.53
N HIS A 178 22.08 1.22 -12.56
CA HIS A 178 21.65 2.20 -13.54
C HIS A 178 20.83 3.31 -12.86
N THR A 179 21.22 4.55 -13.14
CA THR A 179 20.53 5.76 -12.68
C THR A 179 20.29 6.66 -13.87
N GLU A 180 19.09 7.21 -13.97
CA GLU A 180 18.70 8.12 -15.02
C GLU A 180 18.24 9.43 -14.39
N GLN A 181 18.78 10.56 -14.86
CA GLN A 181 18.31 11.87 -14.47
C GLN A 181 17.21 12.30 -15.44
N VAL A 182 16.08 12.71 -14.88
CA VAL A 182 14.89 13.12 -15.62
C VAL A 182 14.45 14.51 -15.15
N SER A 183 14.14 15.38 -16.10
CA SER A 183 13.57 16.69 -15.80
C SER A 183 12.12 16.53 -15.34
N VAL A 184 11.80 17.07 -14.17
CA VAL A 184 10.45 17.11 -13.63
C VAL A 184 9.98 18.56 -13.55
N GLU A 185 8.84 18.85 -14.18
CA GLU A 185 8.15 20.12 -13.97
C GLU A 185 7.38 20.05 -12.64
N SER A 186 7.75 20.93 -11.73
CA SER A 186 7.01 21.19 -10.50
C SER A 186 5.68 21.85 -10.88
N LYS A 187 4.54 21.20 -10.55
CA LYS A 187 3.20 21.82 -10.68
C LYS A 187 2.82 22.70 -9.48
N PHE A 188 3.81 23.10 -8.68
CA PHE A 188 3.63 23.96 -7.52
C PHE A 188 3.80 25.42 -7.91
#